data_AF-A0A812Q398-F1
#
_entry.id   AF-A0A812Q398-F1
#
_cell.length_a   1.000
_cell.length_b   1.000
_cell.length_c   1.000
_cell.angle_alpha   90.00
_cell.angle_beta   90.00
_cell.angle_gamma   90.00
#
_symmetry.space_group_name_H-M   'P 1'
#
loop_
_entity.id
_entity.type
_entity.pdbx_description
1 polymer ?
#
loop_
_entity_poly.entity_id
_entity_poly.type
_entity_poly.pdbx_seq_one_letter_code
_entity_poly.pdbx_strand_id
1 'polypeptide(L)'
;MLALDVFLFGLVYRYAVRTGDDNPMLRLGVLGAFALPRALFLVRMPAECQALPLSCGPPLGYFNWDMLAQVAWHFFSGTLVFAVALYGLERAIATGFVRRFNSS
;
A
#
# COMPACT_ATOMS: atom_id res chain seq x y z
N MET A 1 -3.99 7.13 12.47
CA MET A 1 -3.81 5.83 11.79
C MET A 1 -2.61 5.83 10.84
N LEU A 2 -2.41 6.85 10.00
CA LEU A 2 -1.27 6.94 9.07
C LEU A 2 0.12 6.61 9.66
N ALA A 3 0.43 7.11 10.87
CA ALA A 3 1.72 6.83 11.51
C ALA A 3 1.92 5.34 11.82
N LEU A 4 0.87 4.63 12.24
CA LEU A 4 0.90 3.19 12.49
C LEU A 4 1.11 2.43 11.18
N ASP A 5 0.43 2.83 10.11
CA ASP A 5 0.52 2.20 8.80
C ASP A 5 1.93 2.31 8.22
N VAL A 6 2.54 3.49 8.33
CA VAL A 6 3.92 3.75 7.89
C VAL A 6 4.93 2.99 8.75
N PHE A 7 4.70 2.92 10.07
CA PHE A 7 5.55 2.15 10.96
C PHE A 7 5.52 0.64 10.64
N LEU A 8 4.32 0.08 10.49
CA LEU A 8 4.12 -1.33 10.10
C LEU A 8 4.73 -1.62 8.73
N PHE A 9 4.54 -0.72 7.76
CA PHE A 9 5.18 -0.81 6.45
C PHE A 9 6.70 -0.86 6.57
N GLY A 10 7.31 0.04 7.34
CA GLY A 10 8.77 0.07 7.52
C GLY A 10 9.30 -1.19 8.21
N LEU A 11 8.56 -1.72 9.18
CA LEU A 11 8.90 -2.97 9.85
C LEU A 11 8.85 -4.14 8.87
N VAL A 12 7.76 -4.31 8.11
CA VAL A 12 7.65 -5.37 7.10
C VAL A 12 8.70 -5.22 6.00
N TYR A 13 8.94 -4.01 5.51
CA TYR A 13 9.97 -3.74 4.49
C TYR A 13 11.35 -4.19 4.95
N ARG A 14 11.71 -3.92 6.22
CA ARG A 14 12.98 -4.33 6.81
C ARG A 14 13.17 -5.86 6.86
N TYR A 15 12.10 -6.63 6.99
CA TYR A 15 12.14 -8.10 7.00
C TYR A 15 12.04 -8.72 5.61
N ALA A 16 11.27 -8.09 4.72
CA ALA A 16 11.04 -8.55 3.36
C ALA A 16 12.25 -8.29 2.46
N VAL A 17 12.91 -7.14 2.60
CA VAL A 17 14.09 -6.76 1.83
C VAL A 17 15.34 -6.95 2.70
N ARG A 18 15.95 -8.13 2.60
CA ARG A 18 17.13 -8.51 3.40
C ARG A 18 18.42 -7.92 2.82
N THR A 19 19.49 -7.95 3.61
CA THR A 19 20.84 -7.68 3.05
C THR A 19 21.23 -8.81 2.11
N GLY A 20 21.64 -8.45 0.88
CA GLY A 20 21.95 -9.38 -0.20
C GLY A 20 20.86 -9.49 -1.28
N ASP A 21 19.63 -9.03 -1.00
CA ASP A 21 18.54 -8.99 -1.99
C ASP A 21 18.52 -7.67 -2.77
N ASP A 22 19.05 -7.70 -4.00
CA ASP A 22 19.08 -6.57 -4.94
C ASP A 22 17.98 -6.62 -6.00
N ASN A 23 16.94 -7.44 -5.82
CA ASN A 23 15.83 -7.47 -6.76
C ASN A 23 14.96 -6.20 -6.64
N PRO A 24 14.94 -5.31 -7.66
CA PRO A 24 14.16 -4.07 -7.61
C PRO A 24 12.65 -4.32 -7.57
N MET A 25 12.19 -5.45 -8.13
CA MET A 25 10.78 -5.81 -8.18
C MET A 25 10.24 -6.18 -6.79
N LEU A 26 11.10 -6.67 -5.88
CA LEU A 26 10.71 -7.02 -4.52
C LEU A 26 10.35 -5.77 -3.71
N ARG A 27 11.11 -4.68 -3.89
CA ARG A 27 10.84 -3.38 -3.23
C ARG A 27 9.51 -2.77 -3.69
N LEU A 28 9.26 -2.80 -4.99
CA LEU A 28 8.00 -2.35 -5.58
C LEU A 28 6.82 -3.24 -5.16
N GLY A 29 7.03 -4.55 -5.06
CA GLY A 29 6.03 -5.50 -4.59
C GLY A 29 5.56 -5.22 -3.17
N VAL A 30 6.50 -4.96 -2.24
CA VAL A 30 6.15 -4.59 -0.84
C VAL A 30 5.36 -3.29 -0.79
N LEU A 31 5.74 -2.29 -1.59
CA LEU A 31 5.00 -1.03 -1.67
C LEU A 31 3.57 -1.25 -2.20
N GLY A 32 3.42 -2.03 -3.27
CA GLY A 32 2.12 -2.38 -3.85
C GLY A 32 1.23 -3.15 -2.86
N ALA A 33 1.80 -4.09 -2.11
CA ALA A 33 1.10 -4.89 -1.12
C ALA A 33 0.53 -4.07 0.05
N PHE A 34 1.07 -2.89 0.34
CA PHE A 34 0.52 -1.99 1.35
C PHE A 34 -0.42 -0.93 0.76
N ALA A 35 -0.08 -0.37 -0.40
CA ALA A 35 -0.88 0.67 -1.04
C ALA A 35 -2.23 0.15 -1.55
N LEU A 36 -2.26 -1.05 -2.14
CA LEU A 36 -3.45 -1.60 -2.79
C LEU A 36 -4.55 -1.99 -1.80
N PRO A 37 -4.30 -2.78 -0.74
CA PRO A 37 -5.31 -3.08 0.26
C PRO A 37 -5.80 -1.81 0.96
N ARG A 38 -4.88 -0.89 1.30
CA ARG A 38 -5.23 0.40 1.89
C ARG A 38 -6.22 1.16 1.02
N ALA A 39 -5.97 1.25 -0.29
CA ALA A 39 -6.84 1.94 -1.22
C ALA A 39 -8.23 1.31 -1.25
N LEU A 40 -8.31 -0.02 -1.31
CA LEU A 40 -9.58 -0.76 -1.32
C LEU A 40 -10.37 -0.60 -0.02
N PHE A 41 -9.72 -0.61 1.15
CA PHE A 41 -10.40 -0.44 2.43
C PHE A 41 -10.93 0.98 2.67
N LEU A 42 -10.39 1.99 1.98
CA LEU A 42 -10.84 3.38 2.12
C LEU A 42 -12.03 3.71 1.22
N VAL A 43 -12.39 2.84 0.28
CA VAL A 43 -13.54 3.03 -0.61
C VAL A 43 -14.82 3.08 0.21
N ARG A 44 -15.61 4.13 0.01
CA ARG A 44 -16.95 4.23 0.58
C ARG A 44 -17.97 3.76 -0.45
N MET A 45 -18.84 2.85 -0.03
CA MET A 45 -19.95 2.40 -0.86
C MET A 45 -21.00 3.50 -0.97
N PRO A 46 -21.48 3.83 -2.18
CA PRO A 46 -22.60 4.74 -2.36
C PRO A 46 -23.89 4.14 -1.79
N ALA A 47 -24.81 5.00 -1.33
CA ALA A 47 -26.09 4.58 -0.74
C ALA A 47 -27.01 3.80 -1.69
N GLU A 48 -26.72 3.86 -2.99
CA GLU A 48 -27.48 3.18 -4.05
C GLU A 48 -27.06 1.72 -4.25
N CYS A 49 -26.01 1.25 -3.54
CA CYS A 49 -25.60 -0.14 -3.56
C CYS A 49 -26.65 -1.03 -2.86
N GLN A 50 -27.23 -1.96 -3.61
CA GLN A 50 -28.06 -3.01 -3.05
C GLN A 50 -27.19 -4.18 -2.58
N ALA A 51 -27.47 -4.70 -1.39
CA ALA A 51 -26.74 -5.84 -0.84
C ALA A 51 -27.15 -7.17 -1.50
N LEU A 52 -28.40 -7.28 -1.96
CA LEU A 52 -28.96 -8.48 -2.57
C LEU A 52 -29.91 -8.09 -3.74
N PRO A 53 -29.57 -8.38 -5.01
CA PRO A 53 -28.26 -8.79 -5.50
C PRO A 53 -27.20 -7.70 -5.30
N LEU A 54 -25.93 -8.08 -5.15
CA LEU A 54 -24.82 -7.12 -4.94
C LEU A 54 -24.63 -6.26 -6.21
N SER A 55 -25.28 -5.10 -6.26
CA SER A 55 -25.31 -4.21 -7.43
C SER A 55 -25.18 -2.76 -7.00
N CYS A 56 -24.09 -2.15 -7.44
CA CYS A 56 -23.69 -0.76 -7.23
C CYS A 56 -23.69 0.05 -8.54
N GLY A 57 -24.10 -0.55 -9.66
CA GLY A 57 -24.10 0.05 -11.00
C GLY A 57 -22.95 -0.43 -11.90
N PRO A 58 -22.94 -0.02 -13.19
CA PRO A 58 -21.83 -0.30 -14.12
C PRO A 58 -20.53 0.40 -13.65
N PRO A 59 -19.32 -0.11 -13.97
CA PRO A 59 -19.02 -1.11 -15.02
C PRO A 59 -18.93 -2.58 -14.59
N LEU A 60 -18.66 -2.90 -13.32
CA LEU A 60 -18.40 -4.27 -12.87
C LEU A 60 -19.55 -4.88 -12.05
N GLY A 61 -20.69 -4.17 -11.93
CA GLY A 61 -21.82 -4.55 -11.10
C GLY A 61 -21.56 -4.25 -9.62
N TYR A 62 -20.44 -4.72 -9.05
CA TYR A 62 -20.05 -4.46 -7.66
C TYR A 62 -19.14 -3.23 -7.49
N PHE A 63 -18.42 -2.80 -8.54
CA PHE A 63 -17.68 -1.54 -8.57
C PHE A 63 -18.32 -0.59 -9.57
N ASN A 64 -18.73 0.57 -9.08
CA ASN A 64 -19.13 1.73 -9.88
C ASN A 64 -17.90 2.59 -10.23
N TRP A 65 -18.03 3.47 -11.21
CA TRP A 65 -17.06 4.51 -11.58
C TRP A 65 -16.60 5.34 -10.38
N ASP A 66 -17.51 5.72 -9.48
CA ASP A 66 -17.14 6.49 -8.28
C ASP A 66 -16.24 5.69 -7.34
N MET A 67 -16.48 4.38 -7.21
CA MET A 67 -15.64 3.51 -6.39
C MET A 67 -14.28 3.31 -7.04
N LEU A 68 -14.22 3.14 -8.36
CA LEU A 68 -12.96 3.04 -9.11
C LEU A 68 -12.14 4.33 -9.01
N ALA A 69 -12.80 5.49 -9.12
CA ALA A 69 -12.15 6.79 -8.96
C ALA A 69 -11.60 6.96 -7.53
N GLN A 70 -12.37 6.56 -6.51
CA GLN A 70 -11.90 6.55 -5.12
C GLN A 70 -10.70 5.62 -4.93
N VAL A 71 -10.73 4.39 -5.46
CA VAL A 71 -9.58 3.47 -5.40
C VAL A 71 -8.37 4.11 -6.04
N ALA A 72 -8.50 4.63 -7.25
CA ALA A 72 -7.37 5.26 -7.96
C ALA A 72 -6.79 6.43 -7.15
N TRP A 73 -7.65 7.30 -6.61
CA TRP A 73 -7.24 8.43 -5.80
C TRP A 73 -6.53 8.00 -4.50
N HIS A 74 -7.14 7.08 -3.76
CA HIS A 74 -6.58 6.58 -2.52
C HIS A 74 -5.30 5.79 -2.75
N PHE A 75 -5.23 5.02 -3.83
CA PHE A 75 -4.03 4.28 -4.24
C PHE A 75 -2.88 5.22 -4.54
N PHE A 76 -3.12 6.29 -5.32
CA PHE A 76 -2.10 7.28 -5.61
C PHE A 76 -1.60 7.97 -4.34
N SER A 77 -2.51 8.46 -3.50
CA SER A 77 -2.15 9.10 -2.23
C SER A 77 -1.40 8.16 -1.28
N GLY A 78 -1.83 6.90 -1.19
CA GLY A 78 -1.23 5.89 -0.32
C GLY A 78 0.16 5.50 -0.81
N THR A 79 0.31 5.31 -2.12
CA THR A 79 1.60 5.04 -2.77
C THR A 79 2.59 6.16 -2.50
N LEU A 80 2.18 7.42 -2.61
CA LEU A 80 3.06 8.56 -2.29
C LEU A 80 3.52 8.54 -0.83
N VAL A 81 2.61 8.30 0.11
CA VAL A 81 2.95 8.25 1.55
C VAL A 81 3.95 7.11 1.82
N PHE A 82 3.70 5.91 1.31
CA PHE A 82 4.60 4.76 1.50
C PHE A 82 5.92 4.93 0.74
N ALA A 83 5.93 5.59 -0.42
CA ALA A 83 7.15 5.90 -1.16
C ALA A 83 8.04 6.89 -0.39
N VAL A 84 7.47 7.93 0.20
CA VAL A 84 8.20 8.89 1.05
C VAL A 84 8.75 8.19 2.29
N ALA A 85 7.94 7.35 2.93
CA ALA A 85 8.38 6.54 4.08
C ALA A 85 9.53 5.60 3.71
N LEU A 86 9.43 4.93 2.57
CA LEU A 86 10.46 4.05 2.04
C LEU A 86 11.77 4.80 1.82
N TYR A 87 11.70 5.97 1.18
CA TYR A 87 12.86 6.81 0.96
C TYR A 87 13.55 7.21 2.28
N GLY A 88 12.77 7.62 3.29
CA GLY A 88 13.28 7.93 4.62
C GLY A 88 13.95 6.71 5.29
N LEU A 89 13.34 5.53 5.17
CA LEU A 89 13.88 4.28 5.72
C LEU A 89 15.19 3.88 5.05
N GLU A 90 15.26 3.95 3.72
CA GLU A 90 16.48 3.67 2.96
C GLU A 90 17.62 4.62 3.35
N ARG A 91 17.31 5.90 3.55
CA ARG A 91 18.27 6.89 4.06
C ARG A 91 18.75 6.55 5.48
N ALA A 92 17.86 6.13 6.36
CA ALA A 92 18.20 5.71 7.72
C ALA A 92 19.05 4.43 7.75
N ILE A 93 18.82 3.51 6.80
CA ILE A 93 19.65 2.31 6.63
C ILE A 93 21.03 2.67 6.10
N ALA A 94 21.12 3.53 5.09
CA ALA A 94 22.38 3.97 4.51
C ALA A 94 23.30 4.72 5.51
N THR A 95 22.69 5.42 6.47
CA THR A 95 23.41 6.13 7.54
C THR A 95 23.73 5.25 8.76
N GLY A 96 23.28 3.98 8.77
CA GLY A 96 23.57 3.02 9.84
C GLY A 96 22.67 3.14 11.07
N PHE A 97 21.66 4.02 11.08
CA PHE A 97 20.68 4.11 12.17
C PHE A 97 19.83 2.85 12.30
N VAL A 98 19.58 2.15 11.18
CA VAL A 98 18.76 0.93 11.15
C VAL A 98 19.48 -0.15 10.33
N ARG A 99 19.61 -1.35 10.91
CA ARG A 99 20.21 -2.50 10.21
C ARG A 99 19.13 -3.37 9.56
N ARG A 100 19.32 -3.75 8.29
CA ARG A 100 18.51 -4.82 7.66
C ARG A 100 18.82 -6.17 8.29
N PHE A 101 17.90 -7.11 8.17
CA PHE A 101 18.14 -8.48 8.61
C PHE A 101 19.08 -9.20 7.64
N ASN A 102 20.04 -9.95 8.19
CA ASN A 102 21.01 -10.69 7.41
C ASN A 102 20.39 -11.96 6.81
N SER A 103 20.52 -12.13 5.50
CA SER A 103 20.36 -13.43 4.86
C SER A 103 21.61 -14.22 5.17
N SER A 104 21.49 -15.30 5.94
CA SER A 104 22.57 -16.27 6.17
C SER A 104 23.06 -16.89 4.87
#